data_AF-A0A183A2D6-F1
#
_entry.id   AF-A0A183A2D6-F1
#
_cell.length_a   1.000
_cell.length_b   1.000
_cell.length_c   1.000
_cell.angle_alpha   90.00
_cell.angle_beta   90.00
_cell.angle_gamma   90.00
#
_symmetry.space_group_name_H-M   'P 1'
#
loop_
_entity.id
_entity.type
_entity.pdbx_description
1 polymer ?
#
loop_
_entity_poly.entity_id
_entity_poly.type
_entity_poly.pdbx_seq_one_letter_code
_entity_poly.pdbx_strand_id
1 'polypeptide(L)' 'MHDLVKELEEQQFLTLDEGRKLMWPPGADIPLTIVKSDGGFTYDTSDLTALSQRLQEEKADWVLYVVDVGQVS' A
#
# COMPACT_ATOMS: atom_id res chain seq x y z
N MET A 1 -6.15 -1.89 -7.92
CA MET A 1 -5.68 -0.62 -7.31
C MET A 1 -6.84 0.20 -6.79
N HIS A 2 -7.82 0.61 -7.61
CA HIS A 2 -9.00 1.35 -7.11
C HIS A 2 -9.75 0.60 -5.99
N ASP A 3 -9.95 -0.70 -6.13
CA ASP A 3 -10.64 -1.52 -5.12
C ASP A 3 -9.89 -1.55 -3.79
N LEU A 4 -8.55 -1.71 -3.84
CA LEU A 4 -7.70 -1.65 -2.65
C LEU A 4 -7.83 -0.29 -1.95
N VAL A 5 -7.74 0.82 -2.69
CA VAL A 5 -7.85 2.15 -2.08
C VAL A 5 -9.22 2.31 -1.42
N LYS A 6 -10.28 1.88 -2.10
CA LYS A 6 -11.64 1.93 -1.55
C LYS A 6 -11.75 1.09 -0.27
N GLU A 7 -11.20 -0.12 -0.26
CA GLU A 7 -11.18 -0.98 0.93
C GLU A 7 -10.43 -0.31 2.10
N LEU A 8 -9.26 0.26 1.86
CA LEU A 8 -8.48 0.96 2.88
C LEU A 8 -9.21 2.21 3.42
N GLU A 9 -9.99 2.89 2.59
CA GLU A 9 -10.85 4.00 3.03
C GLU A 9 -12.02 3.51 3.90
N GLU A 10 -12.69 2.44 3.49
CA GLU A 10 -13.80 1.83 4.24
C GLU A 10 -13.34 1.30 5.60
N GLN A 11 -12.12 0.77 5.66
CA GLN A 11 -11.46 0.30 6.89
C GLN A 11 -10.82 1.43 7.72
N GLN A 12 -10.90 2.68 7.26
CA GLN A 12 -10.35 3.86 7.93
C GLN A 12 -8.83 3.81 8.19
N PHE A 13 -8.09 3.13 7.31
CA PHE A 13 -6.62 3.07 7.38
C PHE A 13 -5.92 4.25 6.71
N LEU A 14 -6.66 5.09 5.97
CA LEU A 14 -6.11 6.23 5.23
C LEU A 14 -6.36 7.57 5.92
N THR A 15 -5.29 8.36 6.03
CA THR A 15 -5.33 9.77 6.46
C THR A 15 -5.15 10.67 5.25
N LEU A 16 -5.98 11.71 5.14
CA LEU A 16 -5.82 12.74 4.11
C LEU A 16 -4.84 13.81 4.61
N ASP A 17 -3.75 14.03 3.89
CA ASP A 17 -2.72 15.04 4.19
C ASP A 17 -2.26 15.74 2.92
N GLU A 18 -2.43 17.06 2.86
CA GLU A 18 -2.09 17.89 1.68
C GLU A 18 -2.66 17.35 0.35
N GLY A 19 -3.87 16.79 0.39
CA GLY A 19 -4.54 16.17 -0.76
C GLY A 19 -4.05 14.76 -1.10
N ARG A 20 -3.06 14.24 -0.40
CA ARG A 20 -2.58 12.85 -0.53
C ARG A 20 -3.32 11.93 0.43
N LYS A 21 -3.52 10.68 0.03
CA LYS A 21 -4.01 9.63 0.93
C LYS A 21 -2.80 8.84 1.45
N LEU A 22 -2.56 8.90 2.75
CA LEU A 22 -1.43 8.27 3.43
C LEU A 22 -1.91 7.11 4.30
N MET A 23 -1.15 6.02 4.34
CA MET A 23 -1.36 4.90 5.27
C MET A 23 -0.20 4.83 6.26
N TRP A 24 -0.49 4.62 7.53
CA TRP A 24 0.49 4.57 8.62
C TRP A 24 0.64 3.14 9.15
N PRO A 25 1.69 2.40 8.74
CA PRO A 25 1.96 1.09 9.31
C PRO A 25 2.27 1.21 10.82
N PRO A 26 1.79 0.27 11.65
CA PRO A 26 2.13 0.27 13.07
C PRO A 26 3.64 0.19 13.30
N GLY A 27 4.20 1.15 14.05
CA GLY A 27 5.62 1.19 14.39
C GLY A 27 6.54 1.78 13.32
N ALA A 28 5.99 2.30 12.21
CA ALA A 28 6.76 3.02 11.20
C ALA A 28 6.65 4.53 11.39
N ASP A 29 7.78 5.24 11.26
CA ASP A 29 7.83 6.71 11.30
C ASP A 29 7.49 7.36 9.95
N ILE A 30 7.54 6.58 8.87
CA ILE A 30 7.32 7.04 7.49
C ILE A 30 6.03 6.38 6.96
N PRO A 31 5.06 7.17 6.46
CA PRO A 31 3.83 6.63 5.90
C PRO A 31 4.04 6.13 4.47
N LEU A 32 3.17 5.20 4.07
CA LEU A 32 3.00 4.83 2.66
C LEU A 32 2.10 5.87 1.99
N THR A 33 2.50 6.37 0.83
CA THR A 33 1.67 7.28 0.03
C THR A 33 0.81 6.46 -0.93
N ILE A 34 -0.47 6.27 -0.61
CA ILE A 34 -1.38 5.42 -1.40
C ILE A 34 -1.99 6.17 -2.59
N VAL A 35 -2.25 7.48 -2.45
CA VAL A 35 -2.70 8.31 -3.58
C VAL A 35 -2.03 9.66 -3.47
N LYS A 36 -1.43 10.14 -4.56
CA LYS A 36 -0.88 11.49 -4.67
C LYS A 36 -1.99 12.54 -4.69
N SER A 37 -1.64 13.81 -4.53
CA SER A 37 -2.58 14.94 -4.59
C SER A 37 -3.25 15.11 -5.96
N ASP A 38 -2.61 14.63 -7.03
CA ASP A 38 -3.17 14.59 -8.39
C ASP A 38 -4.09 13.39 -8.66
N GLY A 39 -4.34 12.55 -7.65
CA GLY A 39 -5.14 11.32 -7.78
C GLY A 39 -4.38 10.13 -8.36
N GLY A 40 -3.10 10.28 -8.70
CA GLY A 40 -2.26 9.21 -9.23
C GLY A 40 -1.82 8.21 -8.16
N PHE A 41 -1.71 6.94 -8.55
CA PHE A 41 -1.16 5.87 -7.72
C PHE A 41 0.37 5.88 -7.71
N THR A 42 0.93 5.30 -6.65
CA THR A 42 2.37 5.19 -6.40
C THR A 42 2.84 3.73 -6.44
N TYR A 43 4.15 3.52 -6.24
CA TYR A 43 4.71 2.19 -6.04
C TYR A 43 4.14 1.48 -4.80
N ASP A 44 3.96 2.21 -3.70
CA ASP A 44 3.30 1.67 -2.49
C ASP A 44 1.92 1.10 -2.81
N THR A 45 1.20 1.74 -3.74
CA THR A 45 -0.14 1.30 -4.15
C THR A 45 -0.08 0.01 -4.95
N SER A 46 0.84 -0.06 -5.93
CA SER A 46 0.98 -1.26 -6.76
C SER A 46 1.48 -2.44 -5.93
N ASP A 47 2.40 -2.22 -5.01
CA ASP A 47 3.00 -3.27 -4.18
C ASP A 47 1.99 -3.84 -3.17
N LEU A 48 1.21 -2.98 -2.51
CA LEU A 48 0.11 -3.42 -1.66
C LEU A 48 -0.99 -4.14 -2.45
N THR A 49 -1.30 -3.67 -3.66
CA THR A 49 -2.29 -4.34 -4.52
C THR A 49 -1.80 -5.73 -4.90
N ALA A 50 -0.53 -5.86 -5.29
CA ALA A 50 0.06 -7.15 -5.65
C ALA A 50 0.14 -8.09 -4.43
N LEU A 51 0.48 -7.57 -3.25
CA LEU A 51 0.50 -8.37 -2.02
C LEU A 51 -0.91 -8.88 -1.67
N SER A 52 -1.93 -8.02 -1.73
CA SER A 52 -3.32 -8.41 -1.47
C SER A 52 -3.77 -9.50 -2.45
N GLN A 53 -3.49 -9.34 -3.75
CA GLN A 53 -3.81 -10.33 -4.77
C GLN A 53 -3.14 -11.69 -4.50
N ARG A 54 -1.83 -11.70 -4.19
CA ARG A 54 -1.06 -12.92 -3.88
C ARG A 54 -1.60 -13.65 -2.65
N LEU A 55 -2.09 -12.93 -1.65
CA LEU A 55 -2.59 -13.52 -0.42
C LEU A 55 -4.05 -13.97 -0.54
N GLN A 56 -4.91 -13.18 -1.17
CA GLN A 56 -6.36 -13.43 -1.19
C GLN A 56 -6.80 -14.29 -2.37
N GLU A 57 -6.21 -14.06 -3.55
CA GLU A 57 -6.59 -14.77 -4.77
C GLU A 57 -5.71 -15.99 -5.00
N GLU A 58 -4.38 -15.81 -5.07
CA GLU A 58 -3.44 -16.92 -5.27
C GLU A 58 -3.33 -17.82 -4.02
N LYS A 59 -3.70 -17.28 -2.85
CA LYS A 59 -3.62 -17.98 -1.56
C LYS A 59 -2.22 -18.55 -1.31
N ALA A 60 -1.20 -17.76 -1.65
CA ALA A 60 0.17 -18.18 -1.53
C ALA A 60 0.53 -18.45 -0.06
N ASP A 61 1.03 -19.66 0.22
CA ASP A 61 1.57 -19.99 1.55
C ASP A 61 2.88 -19.23 1.82
N TRP A 62 3.65 -18.94 0.76
CA TRP A 62 4.95 -18.27 0.83
C TRP A 62 5.04 -17.20 -0.26
N VAL A 63 5.40 -15.98 0.14
CA VAL A 63 5.69 -14.87 -0.77
C VAL A 63 7.12 -14.40 -0.52
N LEU A 64 7.99 -14.56 -1.52
CA LEU A 64 9.40 -14.15 -1.44
C LEU A 64 9.60 -12.87 -2.24
N TYR A 65 10.01 -11.79 -1.57
CA TYR A 65 10.42 -10.53 -2.20
C TYR A 65 11.94 -10.51 -2.33
N VAL A 66 12.45 -10.73 -3.55
CA VAL A 66 13.88 -10.60 -3.86
C VAL A 66 14.11 -9.21 -4.42
N VAL A 67 14.58 -8.31 -3.55
CA VAL A 67 14.83 -6.89 -3.84
C VAL A 67 16.25 -6.52 -3.41
N ASP A 68 16.75 -5.38 -3.86
CA ASP A 68 18.03 -4.87 -3.37
C ASP A 68 17.91 -4.31 -1.94
N VAL A 69 19.06 -4.09 -1.30
CA VAL A 69 19.12 -3.63 0.10
C VAL A 69 18.53 -2.24 0.30
N GLY A 70 18.47 -1.39 -0.73
CA GLY A 70 17.92 -0.03 -0.65
C GLY A 70 16.39 0.01 -0.52
N GLN A 71 15.70 -1.12 -0.70
CA GLN A 71 14.27 -1.27 -0.43
C GLN A 71 13.99 -1.83 0.97
N VAL A 72 15.03 -2.15 1.74
CA VAL A 72 14.88 -2.57 3.14
C VAL A 72 14.58 -1.33 3.99
N SER A 73 13.42 -1.35 4.65
CA SER A 73 12.95 -0.35 5.61
C SER A 73 13.91 -0.12 6.76
#